data_AF-A0A6P6IFP2-F1
#
_entry.id   AF-A0A6P6IFP2-F1
#
_cell.length_a   1.000
_cell.length_b   1.000
_cell.length_c   1.000
_cell.angle_alpha   90.00
_cell.angle_beta   90.00
_cell.angle_gamma   90.00
#
_symmetry.space_group_name_H-M   'P 1'
#
loop_
_entity.id
_entity.type
_entity.pdbx_description
1 polymer ?
#
loop_
_entity_poly.entity_id
_entity_poly.type
_entity_poly.pdbx_seq_one_letter_code
_entity_poly.pdbx_strand_id
1 'polypeptide(L)'
;MAHSDFLYPDNPRRRQEVNRLHQQLLDCLSDSFNATNKLIGVLNTHLRCSLASIEMKRDGTIKENCDIIIQAMMEIQKELQKVDEALKDKLEPTLYRKLQDIKERETEKIAIVQKVISVILGEATSAASAVAVKLVGSNVTTGIINKLVTVLAQIGASLLGSIGVAVLGLGIDMIFRAILGAVEKTQLQAAIKSYEKHLVEFKSASEKYHHAITEVTNIVKHQMK
;
A
#
# COMPACT_ATOMS: atom_id res chain seq x y z
N MET A 1 -1.60 33.87 -23.11
CA MET A 1 -0.66 32.80 -23.52
C MET A 1 0.75 33.27 -23.20
N ALA A 2 1.60 32.44 -22.60
CA ALA A 2 2.96 32.84 -22.24
C ALA A 2 3.84 32.90 -23.51
N HIS A 3 4.80 33.84 -23.59
CA HIS A 3 5.72 33.94 -24.73
C HIS A 3 6.55 32.66 -24.97
N SER A 4 6.74 31.83 -23.95
CA SER A 4 7.39 30.52 -24.05
C SER A 4 6.56 29.50 -24.83
N ASP A 5 5.23 29.58 -24.80
CA ASP A 5 4.35 28.62 -25.50
C ASP A 5 4.41 28.79 -27.02
N PHE A 6 4.74 30.00 -27.49
CA PHE A 6 4.95 30.26 -28.92
C PHE A 6 6.23 29.59 -29.44
N LEU A 7 7.30 29.59 -28.64
CA LEU A 7 8.58 28.95 -28.98
C LEU A 7 8.55 27.43 -28.76
N TYR A 8 7.66 26.94 -27.90
CA TYR A 8 7.51 25.53 -27.55
C TYR A 8 6.03 25.12 -27.53
N PRO A 9 5.39 24.95 -28.71
CA PRO A 9 3.94 24.73 -28.83
C PRO A 9 3.44 23.43 -28.20
N ASP A 10 4.33 22.46 -27.97
CA ASP A 10 4.02 21.19 -27.30
C ASP A 10 4.00 21.29 -25.77
N ASN A 11 4.59 22.34 -25.17
CA ASN A 11 4.68 22.45 -23.71
C ASN A 11 3.31 22.47 -23.03
N PRO A 12 2.28 23.20 -23.51
CA PRO A 12 0.93 23.11 -22.97
C PRO A 12 0.40 21.66 -22.89
N ARG A 13 0.63 20.84 -23.93
CA ARG A 13 0.22 19.43 -23.93
C ARG A 13 1.01 18.61 -22.92
N ARG A 14 2.33 18.80 -22.83
CA ARG A 14 3.17 18.13 -21.81
C ARG A 14 2.75 18.48 -20.38
N ARG A 15 2.40 19.75 -20.12
CA ARG A 15 1.90 20.19 -18.81
C ARG A 15 0.57 19.51 -18.44
N GLN A 16 -0.36 19.43 -19.40
CA GLN A 16 -1.61 18.69 -19.21
C GLN A 16 -1.35 17.21 -18.90
N GLU A 17 -0.38 16.60 -19.59
CA GLU A 17 -0.03 15.20 -19.36
C GLU A 17 0.59 14.95 -17.98
N VAL A 18 1.50 15.83 -17.54
CA VAL A 18 2.04 15.77 -16.17
C VAL A 18 0.92 15.88 -15.14
N ASN A 19 -0.02 16.81 -15.31
CA ASN A 19 -1.16 16.96 -14.40
C ASN A 19 -2.05 15.70 -14.38
N ARG A 20 -2.33 15.12 -15.55
CA ARG A 20 -3.13 13.90 -15.70
C ARG A 20 -2.46 12.70 -15.00
N LEU A 21 -1.15 12.55 -15.14
CA LEU A 21 -0.38 11.48 -14.52
C LEU A 21 -0.27 11.67 -13.00
N HIS A 22 -0.04 12.90 -12.56
CA HIS A 22 -0.02 13.25 -11.15
C HIS A 22 -1.36 12.91 -10.48
N GLN A 23 -2.48 13.28 -11.11
CA GLN A 23 -3.80 12.99 -10.55
C GLN A 23 -4.06 11.49 -10.45
N GLN A 24 -3.71 10.70 -11.47
CA GLN A 24 -3.84 9.24 -11.38
C GLN A 24 -2.99 8.62 -10.27
N LEU A 25 -1.83 9.21 -9.96
CA LEU A 25 -1.01 8.76 -8.85
C LEU A 25 -1.70 9.05 -7.51
N LEU A 26 -2.28 10.23 -7.34
CA LEU A 26 -3.08 10.59 -6.16
C LEU A 26 -4.30 9.68 -6.00
N ASP A 27 -5.00 9.37 -7.09
CA ASP A 27 -6.15 8.47 -7.06
C ASP A 27 -5.71 7.06 -6.60
N CYS A 28 -4.59 6.54 -7.13
CA CYS A 28 -4.05 5.24 -6.73
C CYS A 28 -3.54 5.22 -5.27
N LEU A 29 -3.01 6.33 -4.77
CA LEU A 29 -2.69 6.49 -3.35
C LEU A 29 -3.97 6.45 -2.51
N SER A 30 -5.00 7.22 -2.88
CA SER A 30 -6.29 7.26 -2.19
C SER A 30 -6.92 5.86 -2.08
N ASP A 31 -6.90 5.09 -3.17
CA ASP A 31 -7.35 3.70 -3.15
C ASP A 31 -6.53 2.86 -2.15
N SER A 32 -5.21 3.02 -2.15
CA SER A 32 -4.32 2.31 -1.23
C SER A 32 -4.58 2.67 0.24
N PHE A 33 -4.84 3.94 0.56
CA PHE A 33 -5.27 4.38 1.91
C PHE A 33 -6.55 3.66 2.34
N ASN A 34 -7.55 3.60 1.45
CA ASN A 34 -8.82 2.93 1.74
C ASN A 34 -8.62 1.43 1.99
N ALA A 35 -7.81 0.77 1.15
CA ALA A 35 -7.48 -0.64 1.32
C ALA A 35 -6.79 -0.92 2.65
N THR A 36 -5.78 -0.10 3.00
CA THR A 36 -5.06 -0.21 4.27
C THR A 36 -6.00 -0.01 5.46
N ASN A 37 -6.90 0.97 5.42
CA ASN A 37 -7.90 1.16 6.48
C ASN A 37 -8.89 0.01 6.61
N LYS A 38 -9.29 -0.64 5.50
CA LYS A 38 -10.11 -1.86 5.55
C LYS A 38 -9.36 -3.00 6.24
N LEU A 39 -8.08 -3.18 5.93
CA LEU A 39 -7.25 -4.19 6.59
C LEU A 39 -7.08 -3.89 8.08
N ILE A 40 -6.80 -2.64 8.45
CA ILE A 40 -6.75 -2.18 9.85
C ILE A 40 -8.06 -2.52 10.58
N GLY A 41 -9.21 -2.24 9.95
CA GLY A 41 -10.52 -2.57 10.52
C GLY A 41 -10.68 -4.06 10.79
N VAL A 42 -10.28 -4.92 9.84
CA VAL A 42 -10.30 -6.38 10.01
C VAL A 42 -9.38 -6.81 11.15
N LEU A 43 -8.15 -6.29 11.20
CA LEU A 43 -7.17 -6.63 12.23
C LEU A 43 -7.63 -6.22 13.63
N ASN A 44 -8.12 -4.98 13.78
CA ASN A 44 -8.62 -4.49 15.06
C ASN A 44 -9.85 -5.28 15.53
N THR A 45 -10.76 -5.62 14.62
CA THR A 45 -11.98 -6.36 14.95
C THR A 45 -11.70 -7.82 15.31
N HIS A 46 -10.90 -8.51 14.51
CA HIS A 46 -10.77 -9.96 14.58
C HIS A 46 -9.53 -10.44 15.32
N LEU A 47 -8.44 -9.67 15.30
CA LEU A 47 -7.19 -10.01 16.00
C LEU A 47 -6.95 -9.12 17.23
N ARG A 48 -7.91 -8.23 17.57
CA ARG A 48 -7.80 -7.26 18.68
C ARG A 48 -6.54 -6.40 18.61
N CYS A 49 -6.06 -6.11 17.40
CA CYS A 49 -5.00 -5.14 17.20
C CYS A 49 -5.44 -3.73 17.61
N SER A 50 -4.48 -2.85 17.90
CA SER A 50 -4.71 -1.44 18.23
C SER A 50 -4.06 -0.53 17.21
N LEU A 51 -4.40 -0.72 15.93
CA LEU A 51 -3.87 0.06 14.81
C LEU A 51 -4.75 1.28 14.56
N ALA A 52 -4.14 2.46 14.41
CA ALA A 52 -4.86 3.68 14.06
C ALA A 52 -5.18 3.71 12.55
N SER A 53 -6.39 4.15 12.18
CA SER A 53 -6.71 4.45 10.79
C SER A 53 -5.86 5.62 10.28
N ILE A 54 -5.49 5.58 9.01
CA ILE A 54 -4.72 6.63 8.35
C ILE A 54 -5.60 7.49 7.44
N GLU A 55 -5.19 8.74 7.23
CA GLU A 55 -5.85 9.67 6.32
C GLU A 55 -4.84 10.29 5.36
N MET A 56 -5.25 10.41 4.10
CA MET A 56 -4.45 11.05 3.06
C MET A 56 -4.48 12.57 3.25
N LYS A 57 -3.30 13.20 3.29
CA LYS A 57 -3.16 14.65 3.29
C LYS A 57 -3.36 15.18 1.88
N ARG A 58 -4.54 15.75 1.61
CA ARG A 58 -4.92 16.26 0.27
C ARG A 58 -4.06 17.44 -0.19
N ASP A 59 -3.59 18.23 0.75
CA ASP A 59 -2.67 19.36 0.57
C ASP A 59 -1.20 18.95 0.75
N GLY A 60 -0.94 17.70 1.15
CA GLY A 60 0.39 17.15 1.33
C GLY A 60 1.05 16.70 0.04
N THR A 61 2.37 16.52 0.10
CA THR A 61 3.15 15.97 -1.00
C THR A 61 2.87 14.48 -1.21
N ILE A 62 3.17 13.97 -2.41
CA ILE A 62 3.12 12.53 -2.69
C ILE A 62 4.01 11.75 -1.72
N LYS A 63 5.21 12.26 -1.42
CA LYS A 63 6.13 11.60 -0.49
C LYS A 63 5.53 11.48 0.90
N GLU A 64 4.99 12.56 1.45
CA GLU A 64 4.36 12.50 2.78
C GLU A 64 3.23 11.49 2.82
N ASN A 65 2.41 11.43 1.78
CA ASN A 65 1.34 10.43 1.67
C ASN A 65 1.89 9.00 1.53
N CYS A 66 2.97 8.77 0.76
CA CYS A 66 3.66 7.49 0.71
C CYS A 66 4.20 7.09 2.09
N ASP A 67 4.86 8.00 2.80
CA ASP A 67 5.46 7.75 4.12
C ASP A 67 4.38 7.36 5.15
N ILE A 68 3.20 8.00 5.12
CA ILE A 68 2.06 7.65 5.98
C ILE A 68 1.59 6.21 5.72
N ILE A 69 1.39 5.82 4.45
CA ILE A 69 0.98 4.45 4.10
C ILE A 69 2.05 3.44 4.51
N ILE A 70 3.33 3.74 4.22
CA ILE A 70 4.46 2.86 4.56
C ILE A 70 4.49 2.62 6.07
N GLN A 71 4.38 3.68 6.88
CA GLN A 71 4.39 3.54 8.34
C GLN A 71 3.24 2.66 8.83
N ALA A 72 2.02 2.86 8.32
CA ALA A 72 0.88 2.02 8.69
C ALA A 72 1.08 0.55 8.28
N MET A 73 1.65 0.31 7.10
CA MET A 73 1.98 -1.04 6.64
C MET A 73 3.03 -1.72 7.52
N MET A 74 4.04 -0.97 7.98
CA MET A 74 5.04 -1.49 8.92
C MET A 74 4.43 -1.85 10.27
N GLU A 75 3.53 -1.02 10.82
CA GLU A 75 2.82 -1.35 12.06
C GLU A 75 1.91 -2.58 11.89
N ILE A 76 1.20 -2.70 10.75
CA ILE A 76 0.43 -3.90 10.42
C ILE A 76 1.33 -5.15 10.42
N GLN A 77 2.48 -5.09 9.76
CA GLN A 77 3.43 -6.21 9.72
C GLN A 77 3.92 -6.58 11.11
N LYS A 78 4.21 -5.59 11.95
CA LYS A 78 4.64 -5.80 13.34
C LYS A 78 3.56 -6.51 14.16
N GLU A 79 2.30 -6.10 14.05
CA GLU A 79 1.20 -6.79 14.74
C GLU A 79 1.00 -8.22 14.21
N LEU A 80 1.09 -8.43 12.90
CA LEU A 80 1.02 -9.76 12.31
C LEU A 80 2.16 -10.67 12.77
N GLN A 81 3.36 -10.13 12.90
CA GLN A 81 4.52 -10.89 13.40
C GLN A 81 4.33 -11.31 14.86
N LYS A 82 3.73 -10.46 15.71
CA LYS A 82 3.40 -10.87 17.09
C LYS A 82 2.42 -12.05 17.11
N VAL A 83 1.42 -12.05 16.22
CA VAL A 83 0.48 -13.16 16.09
C VAL A 83 1.22 -14.41 15.60
N ASP A 84 2.12 -14.29 14.63
CA ASP A 84 2.92 -15.40 14.13
C ASP A 84 3.80 -16.04 15.20
N GLU A 85 4.57 -15.23 15.94
CA GLU A 85 5.42 -15.74 17.03
C GLU A 85 4.56 -16.36 18.14
N ALA A 86 3.41 -15.77 18.48
CA ALA A 86 2.50 -16.37 19.46
C ALA A 86 1.91 -17.70 18.98
N LEU A 87 1.65 -17.85 17.68
CA LEU A 87 1.24 -19.13 17.09
C LEU A 87 2.37 -20.15 17.16
N LYS A 88 3.58 -19.76 16.78
CA LYS A 88 4.78 -20.61 16.79
C LYS A 88 5.16 -21.09 18.18
N ASP A 89 5.05 -20.24 19.20
CA ASP A 89 5.37 -20.58 20.59
C ASP A 89 4.34 -21.52 21.23
N LYS A 90 3.07 -21.41 20.84
CA LYS A 90 1.96 -22.17 21.43
C LYS A 90 1.58 -23.43 20.64
N LEU A 91 1.94 -23.51 19.37
CA LEU A 91 1.72 -24.69 18.55
C LEU A 91 2.90 -25.65 18.65
N GLU A 92 2.59 -26.94 18.61
CA GLU A 92 3.64 -27.94 18.36
C GLU A 92 4.30 -27.67 17.00
N PRO A 93 5.64 -27.82 16.88
CA PRO A 93 6.37 -27.51 15.64
C PRO A 93 5.82 -28.23 14.40
N THR A 94 5.27 -29.43 14.57
CA THR A 94 4.64 -30.23 13.52
C THR A 94 3.34 -29.60 13.02
N LEU A 95 2.51 -29.06 13.92
CA LEU A 95 1.26 -28.37 13.59
C LEU A 95 1.53 -27.00 12.97
N TYR A 96 2.51 -26.27 13.47
CA TYR A 96 2.94 -25.01 12.88
C TYR A 96 3.42 -25.21 11.43
N ARG A 97 4.17 -26.29 11.16
CA ARG A 97 4.59 -26.63 9.79
C ARG A 97 3.42 -26.88 8.84
N LYS A 98 2.33 -27.48 9.33
CA LYS A 98 1.10 -27.70 8.54
C LYS A 98 0.39 -26.41 8.17
N LEU A 99 0.50 -25.36 8.98
CA LEU A 99 -0.06 -24.05 8.63
C LEU A 99 0.60 -23.46 7.39
N GLN A 100 1.91 -23.68 7.25
CA GLN A 100 2.68 -23.19 6.12
C GLN A 100 2.61 -24.11 4.89
N ASP A 101 2.12 -25.34 5.02
CA ASP A 101 2.01 -26.26 3.89
C ASP A 101 0.83 -25.89 2.98
N ILE A 102 1.11 -25.60 1.71
CA ILE A 102 0.12 -25.23 0.70
C ILE A 102 -0.85 -26.39 0.39
N LYS A 103 -0.45 -27.64 0.67
CA LYS A 103 -1.27 -28.83 0.42
C LYS A 103 -2.38 -29.03 1.44
N GLU A 104 -2.26 -28.44 2.63
CA GLU A 104 -3.23 -28.58 3.71
C GLU A 104 -4.47 -27.71 3.45
N ARG A 105 -5.66 -28.26 3.74
CA ARG A 105 -6.92 -27.53 3.50
C ARG A 105 -7.03 -26.32 4.43
N GLU A 106 -7.55 -25.22 3.91
CA GLU A 106 -7.70 -23.97 4.69
C GLU A 106 -8.59 -24.16 5.93
N THR A 107 -9.63 -25.01 5.85
CA THR A 107 -10.48 -25.36 7.00
C THR A 107 -9.73 -26.12 8.11
N GLU A 108 -8.79 -26.98 7.73
CA GLU A 108 -7.96 -27.73 8.70
C GLU A 108 -6.96 -26.80 9.37
N LYS A 109 -6.37 -25.87 8.61
CA LYS A 109 -5.52 -24.80 9.16
C LYS A 109 -6.28 -23.92 10.15
N ILE A 110 -7.52 -23.55 9.83
CA ILE A 110 -8.38 -22.76 10.72
C ILE A 110 -8.62 -23.50 12.03
N ALA A 111 -8.95 -24.79 11.98
CA ALA A 111 -9.18 -25.60 13.18
C ALA A 111 -7.91 -25.71 14.06
N ILE A 112 -6.73 -25.87 13.44
CA ILE A 112 -5.44 -25.90 14.16
C ILE A 112 -5.20 -24.56 14.88
N VAL A 113 -5.41 -23.44 14.18
CA VAL A 113 -5.16 -22.09 14.70
C VAL A 113 -6.20 -21.66 15.74
N GLN A 114 -7.45 -22.10 15.62
CA GLN A 114 -8.55 -21.65 16.47
C GLN A 114 -8.30 -21.89 17.95
N LYS A 115 -7.76 -23.06 18.32
CA LYS A 115 -7.45 -23.38 19.72
C LYS A 115 -6.43 -22.41 20.32
N VAL A 116 -5.46 -21.98 19.52
CA VAL A 116 -4.36 -21.12 19.96
C VAL A 116 -4.77 -19.66 19.96
N ILE A 117 -5.52 -19.21 18.95
CA ILE A 117 -6.11 -17.88 18.92
C ILE A 117 -7.10 -17.70 20.08
N SER A 118 -7.80 -18.76 20.53
CA SER A 118 -8.64 -18.67 21.74
C SER A 118 -7.78 -18.41 22.97
N VAL A 119 -6.59 -19.01 23.06
CA VAL A 119 -5.68 -18.75 24.19
C VAL A 119 -5.10 -17.33 24.13
N ILE A 120 -4.83 -16.79 22.93
CA ILE A 120 -4.25 -15.45 22.75
C ILE A 120 -5.31 -14.35 22.94
N LEU A 121 -6.50 -14.53 22.37
CA LEU A 121 -7.58 -13.54 22.33
C LEU A 121 -8.71 -13.82 23.35
N GLY A 122 -8.61 -14.88 24.14
CA GLY A 122 -9.63 -15.33 25.11
C GLY A 122 -10.77 -16.12 24.46
N GLU A 123 -11.56 -15.45 23.60
CA GLU A 123 -12.65 -16.07 22.83
C GLU A 123 -12.32 -15.96 21.34
N ALA A 124 -11.86 -17.06 20.71
CA ALA A 124 -11.67 -17.05 19.27
C ALA A 124 -12.98 -17.31 18.54
N THR A 125 -13.32 -16.39 17.66
CA THR A 125 -14.26 -16.65 16.59
C THR A 125 -13.58 -17.44 15.47
N SER A 126 -14.36 -18.23 14.72
CA SER A 126 -13.90 -18.84 13.46
C SER A 126 -13.31 -17.79 12.50
N ALA A 127 -13.92 -16.60 12.47
CA ALA A 127 -13.44 -15.46 11.70
C ALA A 127 -12.03 -14.99 12.12
N ALA A 128 -11.75 -14.85 13.42
CA ALA A 128 -10.41 -14.49 13.91
C ALA A 128 -9.33 -15.49 13.48
N SER A 129 -9.67 -16.78 13.56
CA SER A 129 -8.78 -17.87 13.21
C SER A 129 -8.50 -17.91 11.69
N ALA A 130 -9.52 -17.64 10.88
CA ALA A 130 -9.39 -17.55 9.43
C ALA A 130 -8.55 -16.35 8.98
N VAL A 131 -8.73 -15.20 9.63
CA VAL A 131 -7.88 -14.01 9.39
C VAL A 131 -6.42 -14.33 9.72
N ALA A 132 -6.14 -14.95 10.87
CA ALA A 132 -4.80 -15.36 11.24
C ALA A 132 -4.19 -16.34 10.23
N VAL A 133 -4.92 -17.40 9.82
CA VAL A 133 -4.43 -18.36 8.80
C VAL A 133 -4.10 -17.66 7.48
N LYS A 134 -4.95 -16.77 7.00
CA LYS A 134 -4.73 -16.10 5.70
C LYS A 134 -3.59 -15.09 5.75
N LEU A 135 -3.49 -14.32 6.84
CA LEU A 135 -2.47 -13.26 6.96
C LEU A 135 -1.11 -13.78 7.40
N VAL A 136 -1.08 -14.79 8.27
CA VAL A 136 0.15 -15.34 8.87
C VAL A 136 0.57 -16.63 8.17
N GLY A 137 -0.35 -17.56 7.95
CA GLY A 137 -0.08 -18.85 7.31
C GLY A 137 0.20 -18.75 5.81
N SER A 138 -0.19 -17.65 5.16
CA SER A 138 0.17 -17.37 3.77
C SER A 138 1.13 -16.17 3.72
N ASN A 139 2.42 -16.46 3.59
CA ASN A 139 3.48 -15.46 3.33
C ASN A 139 3.19 -14.55 2.12
N VAL A 140 2.16 -14.87 1.34
CA VAL A 140 1.60 -14.08 0.23
C VAL A 140 1.24 -12.67 0.69
N THR A 141 0.53 -12.49 1.81
CA THR A 141 0.10 -11.14 2.22
C THR A 141 1.27 -10.28 2.65
N THR A 142 2.21 -10.83 3.43
CA THR A 142 3.46 -10.16 3.81
C THR A 142 4.31 -9.79 2.60
N GLY A 143 4.42 -10.68 1.61
CA GLY A 143 5.15 -10.43 0.37
C GLY A 143 4.51 -9.31 -0.47
N ILE A 144 3.18 -9.27 -0.56
CA ILE A 144 2.45 -8.23 -1.27
C ILE A 144 2.60 -6.86 -0.57
N ILE A 145 2.51 -6.82 0.77
CA ILE A 145 2.76 -5.60 1.56
C ILE A 145 4.18 -5.08 1.31
N ASN A 146 5.19 -5.95 1.41
CA ASN A 146 6.59 -5.58 1.16
C ASN A 146 6.81 -5.01 -0.24
N LYS A 147 6.17 -5.61 -1.26
CA LYS A 147 6.26 -5.11 -2.63
C LYS A 147 5.65 -3.71 -2.74
N LEU A 148 4.51 -3.48 -2.13
CA LEU A 148 3.85 -2.17 -2.14
C LEU A 148 4.67 -1.11 -1.40
N VAL A 149 5.19 -1.43 -0.21
CA VAL A 149 6.12 -0.57 0.55
C VAL A 149 7.34 -0.19 -0.30
N THR A 150 7.95 -1.17 -0.98
CA THR A 150 9.11 -0.92 -1.85
C THR A 150 8.77 0.04 -2.98
N VAL A 151 7.63 -0.15 -3.65
CA VAL A 151 7.21 0.72 -4.76
C VAL A 151 6.87 2.12 -4.25
N LEU A 152 6.18 2.25 -3.12
CA LEU A 152 5.88 3.54 -2.49
C LEU A 152 7.15 4.28 -2.09
N ALA A 153 8.14 3.58 -1.52
CA ALA A 153 9.43 4.15 -1.16
C ALA A 153 10.21 4.63 -2.41
N GLN A 154 10.18 3.85 -3.50
CA GLN A 154 10.77 4.24 -4.78
C GLN A 154 10.10 5.47 -5.36
N ILE A 155 8.78 5.59 -5.26
CA ILE A 155 8.01 6.76 -5.69
C ILE A 155 8.35 7.98 -4.85
N GLY A 156 8.37 7.83 -3.53
CA GLY A 156 8.74 8.90 -2.61
C GLY A 156 10.17 9.41 -2.87
N ALA A 157 11.11 8.52 -3.18
CA ALA A 157 12.49 8.87 -3.49
C ALA A 157 12.68 9.46 -4.90
N SER A 158 12.02 8.92 -5.93
CA SER A 158 12.22 9.35 -7.31
C SER A 158 11.60 10.70 -7.63
N LEU A 159 10.50 11.05 -6.97
CA LEU A 159 9.86 12.36 -7.10
C LEU A 159 10.64 13.46 -6.37
N LEU A 160 11.51 13.11 -5.41
CA LEU A 160 12.51 14.03 -4.87
C LEU A 160 13.73 14.21 -5.81
N GLY A 161 14.11 13.15 -6.54
CA GLY A 161 15.34 13.15 -7.36
C GLY A 161 15.18 13.66 -8.80
N SER A 162 13.98 13.54 -9.40
CA SER A 162 13.72 13.95 -10.80
C SER A 162 13.41 15.44 -10.97
N ILE A 163 13.09 16.14 -9.89
CA ILE A 163 12.92 17.60 -9.86
C ILE A 163 14.08 18.17 -9.03
N GLY A 164 15.20 18.46 -9.68
CA GLY A 164 16.34 19.08 -9.01
C GLY A 164 15.93 20.35 -8.26
N VAL A 165 15.93 20.28 -6.92
CA VAL A 165 16.27 21.32 -5.93
C VAL A 165 15.51 22.66 -5.92
N ALA A 166 14.59 23.00 -6.82
CA ALA A 166 14.00 24.36 -6.82
C ALA A 166 12.48 24.49 -6.66
N VAL A 167 11.67 23.41 -6.70
CA VAL A 167 10.20 23.56 -6.75
C VAL A 167 9.43 22.79 -5.67
N LEU A 168 10.12 22.16 -4.71
CA LEU A 168 9.48 21.27 -3.73
C LEU A 168 8.94 21.97 -2.47
N GLY A 169 8.63 23.26 -2.56
CA GLY A 169 7.88 23.98 -1.51
C GLY A 169 6.69 24.77 -2.04
N LEU A 170 6.46 24.79 -3.35
CA LEU A 170 5.52 25.68 -3.99
C LEU A 170 4.72 24.83 -4.98
N GLY A 171 3.40 24.79 -4.81
CA GLY A 171 2.51 23.90 -5.53
C GLY A 171 2.70 23.90 -7.06
N ILE A 172 2.09 22.91 -7.71
CA ILE A 172 2.12 22.63 -9.17
C ILE A 172 2.15 23.90 -10.05
N ASP A 173 1.46 24.98 -9.65
CA ASP A 173 1.41 26.24 -10.39
C ASP A 173 2.76 26.96 -10.57
N MET A 174 3.76 26.70 -9.71
CA MET A 174 5.11 27.31 -9.83
C MET A 174 6.11 26.46 -10.63
N ILE A 175 5.92 25.14 -10.76
CA ILE A 175 6.68 24.32 -11.73
C ILE A 175 6.46 24.90 -13.14
N PHE A 176 5.24 25.37 -13.42
CA PHE A 176 4.87 25.87 -14.74
C PHE A 176 5.23 27.33 -15.01
N ARG A 177 5.60 28.11 -13.98
CA ARG A 177 5.83 29.57 -14.14
C ARG A 177 7.30 29.98 -14.20
N ALA A 178 8.25 29.16 -13.74
CA ALA A 178 9.63 29.58 -13.51
C ALA A 178 10.67 29.10 -14.54
N ILE A 179 10.31 28.26 -15.52
CA ILE A 179 11.30 27.56 -16.35
C ILE A 179 11.36 28.12 -17.79
N LEU A 180 12.58 28.42 -18.26
CA LEU A 180 12.88 28.77 -19.65
C LEU A 180 12.54 27.59 -20.59
N GLY A 181 11.84 27.83 -21.70
CA GLY A 181 11.13 26.77 -22.43
C GLY A 181 11.93 25.51 -22.84
N ALA A 182 13.22 25.60 -23.17
CA ALA A 182 14.06 24.42 -23.47
C ALA A 182 14.35 23.54 -22.23
N VAL A 183 14.57 24.19 -21.08
CA VAL A 183 14.76 23.51 -19.80
C VAL A 183 13.43 22.90 -19.35
N GLU A 184 12.32 23.62 -19.56
CA GLU A 184 10.96 23.17 -19.23
C GLU A 184 10.61 21.91 -20.02
N LYS A 185 10.89 21.90 -21.33
CA LYS A 185 10.67 20.74 -22.20
C LYS A 185 11.38 19.49 -21.66
N THR A 186 12.64 19.61 -21.29
CA THR A 186 13.46 18.47 -20.83
C THR A 186 12.98 17.97 -19.47
N GLN A 187 12.66 18.88 -18.56
CA GLN A 187 12.14 18.54 -17.22
C GLN A 187 10.73 17.95 -17.28
N LEU A 188 9.82 18.50 -18.08
CA LEU A 188 8.48 17.92 -18.28
C LEU A 188 8.56 16.52 -18.90
N GLN A 189 9.42 16.32 -19.89
CA GLN A 189 9.59 15.00 -20.50
C GLN A 189 10.16 13.97 -19.51
N ALA A 190 11.11 14.38 -18.67
CA ALA A 190 11.66 13.53 -17.61
C ALA A 190 10.60 13.19 -16.55
N ALA A 191 9.79 14.18 -16.16
CA ALA A 191 8.69 14.00 -15.22
C ALA A 191 7.65 13.02 -15.78
N ILE A 192 7.20 13.21 -17.02
CA ILE A 192 6.23 12.29 -17.68
C ILE A 192 6.76 10.85 -17.63
N LYS A 193 8.00 10.61 -18.09
CA LYS A 193 8.59 9.27 -18.09
C LYS A 193 8.71 8.68 -16.69
N SER A 194 9.08 9.49 -15.71
CA SER A 194 9.17 9.06 -14.32
C SER A 194 7.80 8.66 -13.79
N TYR A 195 6.77 9.52 -13.95
CA TYR A 195 5.40 9.23 -13.53
C TYR A 195 4.86 7.98 -14.23
N GLU A 196 4.98 7.85 -15.55
CA GLU A 196 4.50 6.67 -16.30
C GLU A 196 5.11 5.38 -15.75
N LYS A 197 6.43 5.34 -15.58
CA LYS A 197 7.13 4.16 -15.05
C LYS A 197 6.59 3.79 -13.67
N HIS A 198 6.54 4.77 -12.76
CA HIS A 198 6.12 4.54 -11.39
C HIS A 198 4.64 4.18 -11.27
N LEU A 199 3.79 4.80 -12.08
CA LEU A 199 2.35 4.56 -12.08
C LEU A 199 2.02 3.11 -12.51
N VAL A 200 2.72 2.57 -13.51
CA VAL A 200 2.51 1.18 -13.95
C VAL A 200 2.89 0.19 -12.84
N GLU A 201 4.05 0.38 -12.23
CA GLU A 201 4.51 -0.49 -11.14
C GLU A 201 3.60 -0.38 -9.91
N PHE A 202 3.14 0.83 -9.59
CA PHE A 202 2.28 1.08 -8.45
C PHE A 202 0.87 0.55 -8.63
N LYS A 203 0.24 0.78 -9.79
CA LYS A 203 -1.08 0.21 -10.10
C LYS A 203 -1.05 -1.31 -9.97
N SER A 204 -0.04 -1.97 -10.57
CA SER A 204 0.07 -3.43 -10.48
C SER A 204 0.27 -3.93 -9.03
N ALA A 205 1.08 -3.23 -8.23
CA ALA A 205 1.28 -3.59 -6.83
C ALA A 205 0.03 -3.33 -5.97
N SER A 206 -0.64 -2.19 -6.19
CA SER A 206 -1.84 -1.79 -5.47
C SER A 206 -3.03 -2.69 -5.79
N GLU A 207 -3.20 -3.13 -7.04
CA GLU A 207 -4.23 -4.10 -7.44
C GLU A 207 -4.06 -5.44 -6.71
N LYS A 208 -2.84 -5.97 -6.66
CA LYS A 208 -2.54 -7.21 -5.93
C LYS A 208 -2.81 -7.07 -4.44
N TYR A 209 -2.45 -5.91 -3.87
CA TYR A 209 -2.73 -5.58 -2.48
C TYR A 209 -4.23 -5.50 -2.18
N HIS A 210 -4.97 -4.78 -3.00
CA HIS A 210 -6.44 -4.71 -2.91
C HIS A 210 -7.10 -6.07 -3.00
N HIS A 211 -6.64 -6.91 -3.94
CA HIS A 211 -7.17 -8.25 -4.10
C HIS A 211 -6.93 -9.09 -2.84
N ALA A 212 -5.71 -9.07 -2.29
CA ALA A 212 -5.38 -9.79 -1.06
C ALA A 212 -6.25 -9.33 0.13
N ILE A 213 -6.45 -8.03 0.30
CA ILE A 213 -7.32 -7.50 1.38
C ILE A 213 -8.78 -7.90 1.15
N THR A 214 -9.24 -7.88 -0.09
CA THR A 214 -10.60 -8.28 -0.45
C THR A 214 -10.83 -9.76 -0.14
N GLU A 215 -9.86 -10.63 -0.44
CA GLU A 215 -9.92 -12.04 -0.06
C GLU A 215 -10.04 -12.21 1.46
N VAL A 216 -9.18 -11.56 2.24
CA VAL A 216 -9.21 -11.60 3.71
C VAL A 216 -10.58 -11.12 4.23
N THR A 217 -11.09 -10.02 3.68
CA THR A 217 -12.38 -9.45 4.07
C THR A 217 -13.54 -10.38 3.71
N ASN A 218 -13.47 -11.05 2.55
CA ASN A 218 -14.50 -11.99 2.11
C ASN A 218 -14.49 -13.26 2.96
N ILE A 219 -13.32 -13.77 3.36
CA ILE A 219 -13.20 -14.92 4.25
C ILE A 219 -13.94 -14.64 5.56
N VAL A 220 -13.72 -13.47 6.16
CA VAL A 220 -14.46 -13.04 7.36
C VAL A 220 -15.96 -13.11 7.15
N LYS A 221 -16.46 -12.53 6.05
CA LYS A 221 -17.90 -12.53 5.75
C LYS A 221 -18.50 -13.92 5.59
N HIS A 222 -17.74 -14.88 5.06
CA HIS A 222 -18.21 -16.27 4.93
C HIS A 222 -18.20 -17.02 6.26
N GLN A 223 -17.29 -16.68 7.18
CA GLN A 223 -17.22 -17.29 8.52
C GLN A 223 -18.25 -16.74 9.51
N MET A 224 -18.94 -15.64 9.15
CA MET A 224 -20.01 -15.02 9.94
C MET A 224 -21.43 -15.42 9.48
N LYS A 225 -21.55 -16.26 8.44
CA LYS A 225 -22.82 -16.82 7.96
C LYS A 225 -23.00 -18.23 8.49
#